data_AF-A0A7V5J2Z8-F1
#
_entry.id   AF-A0A7V5J2Z8-F1
#
_cell.length_a   1.000
_cell.length_b   1.000
_cell.length_c   1.000
_cell.angle_alpha   90.00
_cell.angle_beta   90.00
_cell.angle_gamma   90.00
#
_symmetry.space_group_name_H-M   'P 1'
#
loop_
_entity.id
_entity.type
_entity.pdbx_description
1 polymer ?
#
loop_
_entity_poly.entity_id
_entity_poly.type
_entity_poly.pdbx_seq_one_letter_code
_entity_poly.pdbx_strand_id
1 'polypeptide(L)' 'MALTEEQKAIKKEYAKYKRIVTEIAGEIHDIVEDTIWTDYVRLPELSQKIQVAMEDVVAYKSEHDFLK' A
#
# COMPACT_ATOMS: atom_id res chain seq x y z
N MET A 1 -18.10 -11.21 -17.27
CA MET A 1 -19.18 -11.03 -16.26
C MET A 1 -18.97 -9.67 -15.60
N ALA A 2 -20.01 -8.86 -15.46
CA ALA A 2 -19.91 -7.61 -14.71
C ALA A 2 -19.78 -7.93 -13.22
N LEU A 3 -18.92 -7.19 -12.51
CA LEU A 3 -18.79 -7.31 -11.04
C LEU A 3 -20.12 -6.93 -10.38
N THR A 4 -20.50 -7.65 -9.34
CA THR A 4 -21.62 -7.25 -8.46
C THR A 4 -21.29 -5.93 -7.76
N GLU A 5 -22.30 -5.22 -7.27
CA GLU A 5 -22.08 -3.97 -6.51
C GLU A 5 -21.19 -4.19 -5.27
N GLU A 6 -21.35 -5.33 -4.61
CA GLU A 6 -20.49 -5.75 -3.49
C GLU A 6 -19.04 -5.99 -3.93
N GLN A 7 -18.83 -6.67 -5.05
CA GLN A 7 -17.49 -6.87 -5.61
C GLN A 7 -16.83 -5.55 -6.05
N LYS A 8 -17.61 -4.58 -6.53
CA LYS A 8 -17.12 -3.23 -6.83
C LYS A 8 -16.69 -2.48 -5.57
N ALA A 9 -17.47 -2.59 -4.49
CA ALA A 9 -17.12 -1.99 -3.20
C ALA A 9 -15.82 -2.59 -2.64
N ILE A 10 -15.70 -3.92 -2.65
CA ILE A 10 -14.47 -4.62 -2.23
C ILE A 10 -13.27 -4.21 -3.08
N LYS A 11 -13.43 -4.10 -4.40
CA LYS A 11 -12.36 -3.64 -5.30
C LYS A 11 -11.94 -2.20 -5.02
N LYS A 12 -12.89 -1.33 -4.65
CA LYS A 12 -12.61 0.05 -4.25
C LYS A 12 -11.79 0.09 -2.96
N GLU A 13 -12.13 -0.74 -1.99
CA GLU A 13 -11.37 -0.85 -0.73
C GLU A 13 -9.96 -1.37 -0.98
N TYR A 14 -9.83 -2.42 -1.80
CA TYR A 14 -8.53 -2.94 -2.21
C TYR A 14 -7.65 -1.89 -2.91
N ALA A 15 -8.26 -1.00 -3.70
CA ALA A 15 -7.53 0.11 -4.32
C ALA A 15 -7.03 1.13 -3.30
N LYS A 16 -7.74 1.35 -2.18
CA LYS A 16 -7.25 2.21 -1.09
C LYS A 16 -6.02 1.61 -0.41
N TYR A 17 -6.05 0.31 -0.05
CA TYR A 17 -4.89 -0.34 0.55
C TYR A 17 -3.65 -0.24 -0.33
N LYS A 18 -3.79 -0.50 -1.64
CA LYS A 18 -2.68 -0.33 -2.58
C LYS A 18 -2.19 1.12 -2.67
N ARG A 19 -3.08 2.10 -2.61
CA ARG A 19 -2.70 3.52 -2.62
C ARG A 19 -1.82 3.87 -1.42
N ILE A 20 -2.18 3.41 -0.23
CA ILE A 20 -1.40 3.66 0.99
C ILE A 20 0.03 3.13 0.83
N VAL A 21 0.20 1.91 0.32
CA VAL A 21 1.53 1.34 0.05
C VAL A 21 2.32 2.22 -0.94
N THR A 22 1.69 2.64 -2.03
CA THR A 22 2.34 3.48 -3.04
C THR A 22 2.75 4.85 -2.51
N GLU A 23 1.93 5.46 -1.65
CA GLU A 23 2.25 6.73 -0.99
C GLU A 23 3.49 6.60 -0.10
N ILE A 24 3.56 5.54 0.72
CA ILE A 24 4.75 5.29 1.57
C ILE A 24 5.98 4.99 0.71
N ALA A 25 5.84 4.23 -0.38
CA ALA A 25 6.93 3.94 -1.30
C ALA A 25 7.45 5.22 -1.98
N GLY A 26 6.55 6.15 -2.35
CA GLY A 26 6.92 7.46 -2.89
C GLY A 26 7.69 8.30 -1.87
N GLU A 27 7.25 8.33 -0.62
CA GLU A 27 7.97 9.05 0.43
C GLU A 27 9.37 8.47 0.69
N ILE A 28 9.52 7.14 0.68
CA ILE A 28 10.83 6.49 0.78
C ILE A 28 11.71 6.87 -0.42
N HIS A 29 11.15 6.85 -1.63
CA HIS A 29 11.84 7.23 -2.86
C HIS A 29 12.38 8.66 -2.77
N ASP A 30 11.54 9.61 -2.37
CA ASP A 30 11.92 11.02 -2.25
C ASP A 30 13.02 11.22 -1.20
N ILE A 31 12.97 10.50 -0.06
CA ILE A 31 14.04 10.56 0.93
C ILE A 31 15.35 10.00 0.37
N VAL A 32 15.31 8.87 -0.33
CA VAL A 32 16.53 8.23 -0.86
C VAL A 32 17.14 9.04 -2.00
N GLU A 33 16.33 9.66 -2.85
CA GLU A 33 16.80 10.45 -4.00
C GLU A 33 17.25 11.85 -3.60
N ASP A 34 16.47 12.57 -2.79
CA ASP A 34 16.63 14.01 -2.61
C ASP A 34 17.12 14.43 -1.21
N THR A 35 16.64 13.78 -0.15
CA THR A 35 16.83 14.28 1.24
C THR A 35 17.57 13.33 2.17
N ILE A 36 18.30 12.35 1.63
CA ILE A 36 18.91 11.26 2.41
C ILE A 36 19.83 11.78 3.53
N TRP A 37 20.56 12.86 3.30
CA TRP A 37 21.51 13.39 4.28
C TRP A 37 20.85 14.07 5.49
N THR A 38 19.56 14.40 5.41
CA THR A 38 18.80 15.05 6.49
C THR A 38 17.69 14.16 7.03
N ASP A 39 17.01 13.40 6.17
CA ASP A 39 15.75 12.74 6.52
C ASP A 39 15.88 11.21 6.67
N TYR A 40 17.09 10.65 6.53
CA TYR A 40 17.33 9.19 6.65
C TYR A 40 16.79 8.59 7.95
N VAL A 41 16.70 9.38 9.02
CA VAL A 41 16.17 8.95 10.32
C VAL A 41 14.72 8.46 10.26
N ARG A 42 13.97 8.86 9.22
CA ARG A 42 12.56 8.45 9.00
C ARG A 42 12.45 7.11 8.27
N LEU A 43 13.50 6.66 7.57
CA LEU A 43 13.48 5.44 6.76
C LEU A 43 13.12 4.18 7.56
N PRO A 44 13.62 3.95 8.79
CA PRO A 44 13.22 2.77 9.57
C PRO A 44 11.72 2.73 9.87
N GLU A 45 11.13 3.87 10.21
CA GLU A 45 9.69 3.99 10.49
C GLU A 45 8.86 3.75 9.22
N LEU A 46 9.25 4.37 8.10
CA LEU A 46 8.57 4.19 6.81
C LEU A 46 8.68 2.74 6.32
N SER A 47 9.83 2.08 6.56
CA SER A 47 10.04 0.66 6.24
C SER A 47 9.12 -0.26 7.04
N GLN A 48 8.86 0.06 8.31
CA GLN A 48 7.88 -0.68 9.11
C GLN A 48 6.46 -0.42 8.62
N LYS A 49 6.11 0.84 8.31
CA LYS A 49 4.78 1.20 7.81
C LYS A 49 4.45 0.52 6.48
N ILE A 50 5.39 0.49 5.53
CA ILE A 50 5.15 -0.17 4.23
C ILE A 50 4.99 -1.67 4.40
N GLN A 51 5.71 -2.30 5.34
CA GLN A 51 5.54 -3.72 5.65
C GLN A 51 4.12 -4.00 6.14
N VAL A 52 3.64 -3.27 7.15
CA VAL A 52 2.27 -3.43 7.69
C VAL A 52 1.22 -3.16 6.61
N ALA A 53 1.38 -2.09 5.82
CA ALA A 53 0.44 -1.77 4.75
C ALA A 53 0.41 -2.86 3.66
N MET A 54 1.54 -3.52 3.37
CA MET A 54 1.56 -4.65 2.44
C MET A 54 0.93 -5.91 3.03
N GLU A 55 1.07 -6.16 4.34
CA GLU A 55 0.36 -7.24 5.02
C GLU A 55 -1.16 -7.06 4.88
N ASP A 56 -1.67 -5.85 5.04
CA ASP A 56 -3.10 -5.52 4.82
C ASP A 56 -3.53 -5.80 3.38
N VAL A 57 -2.72 -5.41 2.38
CA VAL A 57 -3.01 -5.68 0.96
C VAL A 57 -3.07 -7.19 0.69
N VAL A 58 -2.12 -7.95 1.23
CA VAL A 58 -2.03 -9.40 1.02
C VAL A 58 -3.20 -10.11 1.72
N ALA A 59 -3.49 -9.76 2.98
CA ALA A 59 -4.60 -10.29 3.74
C ALA A 59 -5.92 -10.03 3.00
N TYR A 60 -6.17 -8.77 2.61
CA TYR A 60 -7.39 -8.39 1.91
C TYR A 60 -7.54 -9.08 0.55
N LYS A 61 -6.43 -9.26 -0.18
CA LYS A 61 -6.43 -10.03 -1.43
C LYS A 61 -6.76 -11.51 -1.18
N SER A 62 -6.23 -12.10 -0.12
CA SER A 62 -6.43 -13.52 0.21
C SER A 62 -7.87 -13.85 0.63
N GLU A 63 -8.58 -12.89 1.24
CA GLU A 63 -9.99 -13.02 1.62
C GLU A 63 -10.94 -12.94 0.42
N HIS A 64 -10.47 -12.42 -0.72
CA HIS A 64 -11.31 -12.11 -1.88
C HIS A 64 -10.70 -12.70 -3.17
N ASP A 65 -11.00 -13.97 -3.45
CA ASP A 65 -10.46 -14.73 -4.60
C ASP A 65 -10.64 -14.07 -5.97
N PHE A 66 -11.64 -13.21 -6.13
CA PHE A 66 -11.91 -12.49 -7.38
C PHE A 66 -11.02 -11.26 -7.60
N LEU A 67 -10.16 -10.90 -6.64
CA LEU A 67 -9.18 -9.81 -6.75
C LEU A 67 -7.86 -10.25 -7.43
N LYS A 68 -7.81 -11.47 -8.01
CA LYS A 68 -6.67 -11.99 -8.77
C LYS A 68 -6.34 -11.17 -10.02
#